data_AF-A0A941DT58-F1
#
_entry.id   AF-A0A941DT58-F1
#
_cell.length_a   1.000
_cell.length_b   1.000
_cell.length_c   1.000
_cell.angle_alpha   90.00
_cell.angle_beta   90.00
_cell.angle_gamma   90.00
#
_symmetry.space_group_name_H-M   'P 1'
#
loop_
_entity.id
_entity.type
_entity.pdbx_description
1 polymer ?
#
loop_
_entity_poly.entity_id
_entity_poly.type
_entity_poly.pdbx_seq_one_letter_code
_entity_poly.pdbx_strand_id
1 'polypeptide(L)'
;MQNSGVERLWLAGKHVDWESGEPDQGDKPAKSHCSAFAAAFAKKLDVYLLRPPQHSQVLLASAQVLWLQTEAARAAGWRPVADGRSAQTLANQGQLVVAGFQSPDPHKPGHIAIVRPAELSEQSLKEDGPRLTQAGQKNYLSTNARIAFRYHPGAWPDGIRYFVFDGKSAP
;
A
#
# COMPACT_ATOMS: atom_id res chain seq x y z
N MET A 1 -6.65 7.56 -20.53
CA MET A 1 -6.66 6.71 -19.31
C MET A 1 -6.73 5.26 -19.76
N GLN A 2 -5.69 4.47 -19.53
CA GLN A 2 -5.78 3.02 -19.66
C GLN A 2 -5.95 2.44 -18.26
N ASN A 3 -7.06 1.72 -18.05
CA ASN A 3 -7.35 0.91 -16.86
C ASN A 3 -6.16 -0.03 -16.60
N SER A 4 -5.60 -0.01 -15.40
CA SER A 4 -4.49 -0.89 -15.01
C SER A 4 -4.85 -2.38 -15.04
N GLY A 5 -6.14 -2.76 -14.99
CA GLY A 5 -6.58 -4.15 -15.14
C GLY A 5 -6.26 -5.06 -13.94
N VAL A 6 -5.32 -4.66 -13.09
CA VAL A 6 -4.93 -5.35 -11.85
C VAL A 6 -6.12 -5.44 -10.89
N GLU A 7 -6.96 -4.39 -10.84
CA GLU A 7 -8.16 -4.36 -10.02
C GLU A 7 -9.20 -5.44 -10.35
N ARG A 8 -9.15 -6.04 -11.56
CA ARG A 8 -10.07 -7.12 -11.97
C ARG A 8 -9.54 -8.52 -11.68
N LEU A 9 -8.22 -8.67 -11.48
CA LEU A 9 -7.58 -9.98 -11.30
C LEU A 9 -7.55 -10.43 -9.83
N TRP A 10 -7.69 -9.51 -8.88
CA TRP A 10 -7.65 -9.79 -7.45
C TRP A 10 -9.05 -9.91 -6.84
N LEU A 11 -9.75 -10.98 -7.24
CA LEU A 11 -11.07 -11.35 -6.69
C LEU A 11 -10.96 -11.71 -5.20
N ALA A 12 -11.94 -11.26 -4.42
CA ALA A 12 -12.05 -11.59 -3.00
C ALA A 12 -12.20 -13.12 -2.80
N GLY A 13 -11.46 -13.67 -1.82
CA GLY A 13 -11.62 -15.06 -1.38
C GLY A 13 -10.74 -16.11 -2.08
N LYS A 14 -9.77 -15.71 -2.91
CA LYS A 14 -8.79 -16.64 -3.49
C LYS A 14 -7.39 -16.40 -2.92
N HIS A 15 -6.68 -17.49 -2.61
CA HIS A 15 -5.25 -17.46 -2.34
C HIS A 15 -4.54 -17.04 -3.63
N VAL A 16 -3.72 -16.01 -3.59
CA VAL A 16 -3.07 -15.42 -4.77
C VAL A 16 -1.57 -15.52 -4.57
N ASP A 17 -0.88 -16.10 -5.54
CA ASP A 17 0.57 -16.13 -5.59
C ASP A 17 1.14 -14.71 -5.62
N TRP A 18 2.06 -14.43 -4.70
CA TRP A 18 2.57 -13.07 -4.47
C TRP A 18 3.51 -12.58 -5.58
N GLU A 19 4.02 -13.48 -6.43
CA GLU A 19 4.93 -13.15 -7.52
C GLU A 19 4.19 -12.92 -8.85
N SER A 20 3.17 -13.72 -9.14
CA SER A 20 2.40 -13.67 -10.39
C SER A 20 1.12 -12.84 -10.29
N GLY A 21 0.51 -12.79 -9.10
CA GLY A 21 -0.82 -12.24 -8.89
C GLY A 21 -1.95 -13.16 -9.33
N GLU A 22 -1.67 -14.44 -9.58
CA GLU A 22 -2.65 -15.46 -9.98
C GLU A 22 -3.18 -16.27 -8.79
N PRO A 23 -4.43 -16.77 -8.82
CA PRO A 23 -4.94 -17.66 -7.79
C PRO A 23 -4.16 -18.99 -7.70
N ASP A 24 -3.66 -19.36 -6.51
CA ASP A 24 -2.95 -20.63 -6.25
C ASP A 24 -3.67 -21.48 -5.17
N GLN A 25 -3.52 -22.80 -5.21
CA GLN A 25 -4.05 -23.76 -4.24
C GLN A 25 -3.03 -24.07 -3.14
N GLY A 26 -2.73 -23.08 -2.29
CA GLY A 26 -1.87 -23.30 -1.13
C GLY A 26 -2.58 -24.08 -0.01
N ASP A 27 -2.03 -25.23 0.42
CA ASP A 27 -2.55 -26.09 1.51
C ASP A 27 -2.40 -25.53 2.94
N LYS A 28 -2.00 -24.26 3.09
CA LYS A 28 -1.80 -23.60 4.38
C LYS A 28 -2.51 -22.25 4.39
N PRO A 29 -3.14 -21.82 5.51
CA PRO A 29 -3.78 -20.52 5.59
C PRO A 29 -2.73 -19.41 5.46
N ALA A 30 -2.52 -18.92 4.24
CA ALA A 30 -1.63 -17.80 3.98
C ALA A 30 -2.29 -16.55 4.54
N LYS A 31 -1.73 -16.02 5.65
CA LYS A 31 -2.12 -14.71 6.16
C LYS A 31 -1.77 -13.68 5.10
N SER A 32 -2.76 -13.20 4.36
CA SER A 32 -2.62 -12.22 3.28
C SER A 32 -1.88 -10.97 3.77
N HIS A 33 -0.71 -10.71 3.16
CA HIS A 33 0.23 -9.66 3.51
C HIS A 33 -0.11 -8.38 2.74
N CYS A 34 -0.66 -7.37 3.41
CA CYS A 34 -0.83 -6.01 2.85
C CYS A 34 0.43 -5.46 2.16
N SER A 35 1.60 -5.83 2.70
CA SER A 35 2.90 -5.55 2.12
C SER A 35 3.20 -6.28 0.80
N ALA A 36 2.78 -7.54 0.67
CA ALA A 36 2.97 -8.30 -0.57
C ALA A 36 2.06 -7.76 -1.68
N PHE A 37 0.81 -7.40 -1.34
CA PHE A 37 -0.09 -6.73 -2.28
C PHE A 37 0.46 -5.40 -2.78
N ALA A 38 0.92 -4.53 -1.86
CA ALA A 38 1.52 -3.26 -2.25
C ALA A 38 2.76 -3.47 -3.14
N ALA A 39 3.60 -4.47 -2.82
CA ALA A 39 4.78 -4.81 -3.61
C ALA A 39 4.43 -5.35 -5.01
N ALA A 40 3.41 -6.20 -5.12
CA ALA A 40 2.94 -6.75 -6.39
C ALA A 40 2.29 -5.66 -7.25
N PHE A 41 1.48 -4.77 -6.65
CA PHE A 41 0.90 -3.63 -7.32
C PHE A 41 1.99 -2.71 -7.91
N ALA A 42 3.00 -2.38 -7.10
CA ALA A 42 4.17 -1.62 -7.56
C ALA A 42 4.93 -2.36 -8.67
N LYS A 43 5.15 -3.68 -8.54
CA LYS A 43 5.82 -4.51 -9.57
C LYS A 43 5.11 -4.44 -10.93
N LYS A 44 3.77 -4.49 -10.95
CA LYS A 44 2.99 -4.40 -12.19
C LYS A 44 3.13 -3.04 -12.90
N LEU A 45 3.51 -2.00 -12.16
CA LEU A 45 3.81 -0.66 -12.68
C LEU A 45 5.31 -0.45 -12.94
N ASP A 46 6.10 -1.52 -12.88
CA ASP A 46 7.57 -1.49 -12.93
C ASP A 46 8.22 -0.57 -11.88
N VAL A 47 7.57 -0.46 -10.73
CA VAL A 47 8.06 0.29 -9.57
C VAL A 47 8.61 -0.68 -8.54
N TYR A 48 9.82 -0.41 -8.05
CA TYR A 48 10.37 -1.15 -6.93
C TYR A 48 9.79 -0.62 -5.61
N LEU A 49 9.16 -1.52 -4.85
CA LEU A 49 8.86 -1.36 -3.43
C LEU A 49 9.51 -2.54 -2.70
N LEU A 50 10.12 -2.29 -1.54
CA LEU A 50 10.84 -3.33 -0.77
C LEU A 50 10.02 -4.62 -0.70
N ARG A 51 10.60 -5.71 -1.19
CA ARG A 51 9.95 -7.03 -1.34
C ARG A 51 10.98 -8.16 -1.31
N PRO A 52 10.55 -9.42 -1.10
CA PRO A 52 11.44 -10.59 -1.25
C PRO A 52 11.99 -10.71 -2.69
N PRO A 53 13.17 -11.34 -2.87
CA PRO A 53 14.03 -11.96 -1.85
C PRO A 53 14.89 -10.98 -1.05
N GLN A 54 14.91 -9.68 -1.41
CA GLN A 54 15.77 -8.69 -0.75
C GLN A 54 15.37 -8.44 0.72
N HIS A 55 14.16 -8.81 1.13
CA HIS A 55 13.71 -8.78 2.53
C HIS A 55 12.74 -9.92 2.85
N SER A 56 12.77 -10.43 4.09
CA SER A 56 11.80 -11.42 4.57
C SER A 56 10.37 -10.89 4.54
N GLN A 57 9.40 -11.77 4.28
CA GLN A 57 7.96 -11.44 4.34
C GLN A 57 7.47 -11.19 5.79
N VAL A 58 8.23 -11.63 6.79
CA VAL A 58 7.91 -11.38 8.21
C VAL A 58 8.06 -9.89 8.51
N LEU A 59 7.00 -9.26 9.03
CA LEU A 59 6.95 -7.82 9.38
C LEU A 59 7.24 -6.87 8.20
N LEU A 60 7.06 -7.34 6.96
CA LEU A 60 7.44 -6.61 5.75
C LEU A 60 6.75 -5.25 5.61
N ALA A 61 5.52 -5.07 6.10
CA ALA A 61 4.85 -3.76 6.06
C ALA A 61 5.62 -2.70 6.85
N SER A 62 6.06 -3.03 8.07
CA SER A 62 6.91 -2.14 8.88
C SER A 62 8.26 -1.90 8.18
N ALA A 63 8.85 -2.93 7.59
CA ALA A 63 10.11 -2.82 6.86
C ALA A 63 9.98 -1.93 5.60
N GLN A 64 8.87 -2.03 4.87
CA GLN A 64 8.57 -1.16 3.73
C GLN A 64 8.42 0.29 4.15
N VAL A 65 7.69 0.56 5.23
CA VAL A 65 7.54 1.93 5.76
C VAL A 65 8.89 2.49 6.22
N LEU A 66 9.74 1.68 6.83
CA LEU A 66 11.11 2.07 7.20
C LEU A 66 11.96 2.36 5.96
N TRP A 67 11.97 1.46 4.98
CA TRP A 67 12.73 1.61 3.75
C TRP A 67 12.31 2.87 2.97
N LEU A 68 11.01 3.16 2.87
CA LEU A 68 10.46 4.36 2.21
C LEU A 68 10.97 5.69 2.81
N GLN A 69 11.55 5.66 4.01
CA GLN A 69 12.16 6.83 4.66
C GLN A 69 13.66 7.00 4.37
N THR A 70 14.28 6.03 3.69
CA THR A 70 15.72 6.01 3.44
C THR A 70 16.11 6.70 2.14
N GLU A 71 17.39 7.05 2.01
CA GLU A 71 17.97 7.52 0.75
C GLU A 71 17.87 6.47 -0.37
N ALA A 72 17.87 5.18 -0.03
CA ALA A 72 17.71 4.11 -1.02
C ALA A 72 16.32 4.16 -1.69
N ALA A 73 15.26 4.47 -0.93
CA ALA A 73 13.93 4.66 -1.50
C ALA A 73 13.85 5.94 -2.34
N ARG A 74 14.50 7.03 -1.91
CA ARG A 74 14.61 8.27 -2.69
C ARG A 74 15.33 8.05 -4.01
N ALA A 75 16.46 7.36 -3.99
CA ALA A 75 17.20 6.96 -5.19
C ALA A 75 16.37 6.05 -6.11
N ALA A 76 15.47 5.24 -5.53
CA ALA A 76 14.50 4.44 -6.26
C ALA A 76 13.27 5.21 -6.75
N GLY A 77 13.18 6.53 -6.52
CA GLY A 77 12.07 7.37 -7.01
C GLY A 77 10.87 7.47 -6.06
N TRP A 78 11.03 7.20 -4.77
CA TRP A 78 10.01 7.45 -3.76
C TRP A 78 10.31 8.71 -2.96
N ARG A 79 9.30 9.54 -2.72
CA ARG A 79 9.41 10.68 -1.81
C ARG A 79 8.28 10.73 -0.79
N PRO A 80 8.51 11.29 0.40
CA PRO A 80 7.46 11.51 1.38
C PRO A 80 6.42 12.52 0.85
N VAL A 81 5.19 12.34 1.34
CA VAL A 81 4.06 13.24 1.11
C VAL A 81 3.58 13.75 2.46
N ALA A 82 3.28 15.04 2.53
CA ALA A 82 3.03 15.74 3.78
C ALA A 82 1.83 15.19 4.57
N ASP A 83 0.73 14.91 3.87
CA ASP A 83 -0.53 14.51 4.50
C ASP A 83 -1.42 13.68 3.56
N GLY A 84 -2.50 13.15 4.12
CA GLY A 84 -3.47 12.33 3.39
C GLY A 84 -4.21 13.09 2.28
N ARG A 85 -4.35 14.41 2.40
CA ARG A 85 -4.96 15.27 1.37
C ARG A 85 -4.06 15.33 0.14
N SER A 86 -2.79 15.67 0.33
CA SER A 86 -1.78 15.70 -0.72
C SER A 86 -1.63 14.33 -1.36
N ALA A 87 -1.68 13.26 -0.55
CA ALA A 87 -1.65 11.88 -1.03
C ALA A 87 -2.84 11.57 -1.96
N GLN A 88 -4.07 11.98 -1.59
CA GLN A 88 -5.24 11.83 -2.44
C GLN A 88 -5.11 12.64 -3.74
N THR A 89 -4.63 13.88 -3.66
CA THR A 89 -4.42 14.73 -4.85
C THR A 89 -3.45 14.10 -5.84
N LEU A 90 -2.30 13.59 -5.36
CA LEU A 90 -1.30 12.94 -6.20
C LEU A 90 -1.84 11.64 -6.82
N ALA A 91 -2.60 10.85 -6.05
CA ALA A 91 -3.27 9.67 -6.59
C ALA A 91 -4.29 10.04 -7.68
N ASN A 92 -5.07 11.10 -7.49
CA ASN A 92 -6.01 11.61 -8.50
C ASN A 92 -5.31 12.08 -9.78
N GLN A 93 -4.05 12.48 -9.70
CA GLN A 93 -3.20 12.82 -10.85
C GLN A 93 -2.60 11.58 -11.55
N GLY A 94 -2.93 10.38 -11.09
CA GLY A 94 -2.45 9.12 -11.67
C GLY A 94 -1.11 8.65 -11.12
N GLN A 95 -0.59 9.29 -10.06
CA GLN A 95 0.65 8.84 -9.43
C GLN A 95 0.41 7.65 -8.51
N LEU A 96 1.40 6.74 -8.44
CA LEU A 96 1.40 5.67 -7.45
C LEU A 96 1.71 6.25 -6.07
N VAL A 97 0.77 6.10 -5.15
CA VAL A 97 0.88 6.59 -3.78
C VAL A 97 0.58 5.47 -2.80
N VAL A 98 1.37 5.37 -1.74
CA VAL A 98 1.19 4.41 -0.65
C VAL A 98 0.97 5.12 0.68
N ALA A 99 0.10 4.53 1.51
CA ALA A 99 -0.12 4.90 2.90
C ALA A 99 0.44 3.77 3.77
N GLY A 100 1.28 4.10 4.74
CA GLY A 100 1.97 3.12 5.57
C GLY A 100 2.00 3.49 7.04
N PHE A 101 1.96 2.48 7.89
CA PHE A 101 2.17 2.58 9.33
C PHE A 101 3.21 1.55 9.76
N GLN A 102 4.25 2.01 10.44
CA GLN A 102 5.21 1.16 11.11
C GLN A 102 4.73 0.94 12.55
N SER A 103 4.57 -0.32 12.95
CA SER A 103 4.29 -0.63 14.36
C SER A 103 5.43 -0.13 15.26
N PRO A 104 5.12 0.57 16.37
CA PRO A 104 6.13 0.93 17.38
C PRO A 104 6.65 -0.31 18.15
N ASP A 105 5.84 -1.36 18.24
CA ASP A 105 6.24 -2.65 18.79
C ASP A 105 6.90 -3.48 17.66
N PRO A 106 8.19 -3.83 17.77
CA PRO A 106 8.93 -4.54 16.73
C PRO A 106 8.44 -5.98 16.52
N HIS A 107 7.63 -6.52 17.44
CA HIS A 107 7.05 -7.86 17.31
C HIS A 107 5.63 -7.85 16.74
N LYS A 108 5.08 -6.66 16.44
CA LYS A 108 3.76 -6.50 15.82
C LYS A 108 3.86 -6.00 14.39
N PRO A 109 2.96 -6.46 13.50
CA PRO A 109 2.95 -6.01 12.12
C PRO A 109 2.48 -4.55 11.99
N GLY A 110 3.16 -3.81 11.13
CA GLY A 110 2.65 -2.57 10.57
C GLY A 110 1.56 -2.82 9.53
N HIS A 111 1.23 -1.77 8.77
CA HIS A 111 0.27 -1.84 7.66
C HIS A 111 0.73 -0.98 6.50
N ILE A 112 0.40 -1.38 5.29
CA ILE A 112 0.62 -0.58 4.09
C ILE A 112 -0.52 -0.82 3.10
N ALA A 113 -0.94 0.23 2.41
CA ALA A 113 -2.02 0.19 1.44
C ALA A 113 -1.73 1.17 0.30
N ILE A 114 -2.38 0.95 -0.86
CA ILE A 114 -2.29 1.86 -2.00
C ILE A 114 -3.36 2.95 -1.83
N VAL A 115 -2.98 4.22 -1.99
CA VAL A 115 -3.96 5.31 -2.12
C VAL A 115 -4.47 5.29 -3.55
N ARG A 116 -5.80 5.18 -3.70
CA ARG A 116 -6.44 5.11 -5.02
C ARG A 116 -7.07 6.45 -5.40
N PRO A 117 -7.21 6.74 -6.70
CA PRO A 117 -7.99 7.88 -7.16
C PRO A 117 -9.43 7.83 -6.63
N ALA A 118 -9.90 8.97 -6.13
CA ALA A 118 -11.27 9.22 -5.70
C ALA A 118 -11.50 10.74 -5.57
N GLU A 119 -12.67 11.20 -6.00
CA GLU A 119 -13.15 12.54 -5.65
C GLU A 119 -13.74 12.48 -4.24
N LEU A 120 -13.12 13.21 -3.32
CA LEU A 120 -13.53 13.27 -1.91
C LEU A 120 -13.76 14.73 -1.54
N SER A 121 -14.79 14.98 -0.72
CA SER A 121 -14.96 16.30 -0.10
C SER A 121 -13.88 16.55 0.94
N GLU A 122 -13.66 17.82 1.25
CA GLU A 122 -12.74 18.22 2.31
C GLU A 122 -13.09 17.66 3.69
N GLN A 123 -14.39 17.62 3.97
CA GLN A 123 -14.89 17.05 5.19
C GLN A 123 -14.60 15.54 5.26
N SER A 124 -14.85 14.81 4.17
CA SER A 124 -14.56 13.38 4.10
C SER A 124 -13.06 13.10 4.25
N LEU A 125 -12.19 13.89 3.61
CA LEU A 125 -10.73 13.74 3.78
C LEU A 125 -10.30 13.98 5.22
N LYS A 126 -10.90 14.95 5.92
CA LYS A 126 -10.58 15.24 7.31
C LYS A 126 -11.08 14.15 8.26
N GLU A 127 -12.28 13.63 8.05
CA GLU A 127 -12.92 12.65 8.94
C GLU A 127 -12.40 11.23 8.73
N ASP A 128 -12.13 10.86 7.47
CA ASP A 128 -11.89 9.48 7.05
C ASP A 128 -10.53 9.26 6.38
N GLY A 129 -9.88 10.32 5.94
CA GLY A 129 -8.61 10.27 5.22
C GLY A 129 -8.77 9.86 3.75
N PRO A 130 -7.65 9.60 3.06
CA PRO A 130 -7.68 9.24 1.65
C PRO A 130 -8.37 7.90 1.40
N ARG A 131 -8.77 7.69 0.15
CA ARG A 131 -9.34 6.43 -0.33
C ARG A 131 -8.22 5.44 -0.60
N LEU A 132 -8.36 4.24 -0.05
CA LEU A 132 -7.36 3.18 -0.14
C LEU A 132 -7.91 1.96 -0.86
N THR A 133 -7.01 1.21 -1.49
CA THR A 133 -7.20 -0.20 -1.83
C THR A 133 -6.14 -1.03 -1.11
N GLN A 134 -6.55 -2.18 -0.60
CA GLN A 134 -5.67 -3.10 0.11
C GLN A 134 -6.13 -4.54 -0.11
N ALA A 135 -5.17 -5.46 -0.06
CA ALA A 135 -5.43 -6.86 0.22
C ALA A 135 -4.77 -7.23 1.54
N GLY A 136 -5.44 -8.02 2.37
CA GLY A 136 -5.05 -8.30 3.76
C GLY A 136 -6.02 -9.28 4.40
N GLN A 137 -6.27 -9.20 5.72
CA GLN A 137 -7.32 -10.02 6.36
C GLN A 137 -8.71 -9.85 5.72
N LYS A 138 -8.98 -8.66 5.17
CA LYS A 138 -10.11 -8.39 4.27
C LYS A 138 -9.58 -7.66 3.05
N ASN A 139 -9.95 -8.13 1.87
CA ASN A 139 -9.66 -7.42 0.64
C ASN A 139 -10.66 -6.27 0.50
N TYR A 140 -10.15 -5.04 0.42
CA TYR A 140 -10.95 -3.87 0.15
C TYR A 140 -10.56 -3.31 -1.22
N LEU A 141 -11.46 -3.49 -2.19
CA LEU A 141 -11.37 -2.76 -3.48
C LEU A 141 -11.46 -1.24 -3.26
N SER A 142 -12.11 -0.82 -2.17
CA SER A 142 -12.26 0.57 -1.78
C SER A 142 -12.59 0.67 -0.29
N THR A 143 -11.78 1.41 0.47
CA THR A 143 -12.06 1.78 1.87
C THR A 143 -11.42 3.13 2.18
N ASN A 144 -11.63 3.70 3.36
CA ASN A 144 -10.93 4.91 3.81
C ASN A 144 -9.78 4.56 4.77
N ALA A 145 -8.85 5.50 4.95
CA ALA A 145 -7.68 5.32 5.81
C ALA A 145 -8.06 5.02 7.27
N ARG A 146 -9.06 5.71 7.82
CA ARG A 146 -9.56 5.46 9.17
C ARG A 146 -9.96 4.00 9.40
N ILE A 147 -10.69 3.40 8.45
CA ILE A 147 -11.14 2.00 8.53
C ILE A 147 -9.97 1.05 8.25
N ALA A 148 -9.13 1.34 7.26
CA ALA A 148 -8.01 0.48 6.88
C ALA A 148 -7.01 0.28 8.03
N PHE A 149 -6.74 1.33 8.80
CA PHE A 149 -5.76 1.32 9.89
C PHE A 149 -6.37 1.12 11.28
N ARG A 150 -7.68 0.88 11.41
CA ARG A 150 -8.39 0.82 12.72
C ARG A 150 -7.86 -0.24 13.69
N TYR A 151 -7.21 -1.28 13.18
CA TYR A 151 -6.65 -2.38 13.98
C TYR A 151 -5.17 -2.18 14.31
N HIS A 152 -4.60 -1.02 13.98
CA HIS A 152 -3.24 -0.63 14.30
C HIS A 152 -3.28 0.55 15.28
N PRO A 153 -3.22 0.29 16.60
CA PRO A 153 -3.22 1.35 17.61
C PRO A 153 -2.10 2.38 17.35
N GLY A 154 -2.46 3.66 17.39
CA GLY A 154 -1.53 4.76 17.10
C GLY A 154 -1.34 5.08 15.63
N ALA A 155 -1.95 4.34 14.69
CA ALA A 155 -1.89 4.67 13.28
C ALA A 155 -2.78 5.86 12.93
N TRP A 156 -4.08 5.80 13.20
CA TRP A 156 -5.01 6.84 12.77
C TRP A 156 -5.11 8.01 13.78
N PRO A 157 -5.14 9.28 13.32
CA PRO A 157 -4.74 9.73 11.97
C PRO A 157 -3.21 9.93 11.84
N ASP A 158 -2.54 10.32 12.92
CA ASP A 158 -1.22 10.95 12.87
C ASP A 158 -0.04 9.99 12.68
N GLY A 159 -0.26 8.69 12.89
CA GLY A 159 0.76 7.67 12.68
C GLY A 159 0.91 7.22 11.22
N ILE A 160 -0.04 7.57 10.34
CA ILE A 160 0.02 7.19 8.92
C ILE A 160 1.02 8.10 8.19
N ARG A 161 1.94 7.47 7.46
CA ARG A 161 2.88 8.14 6.57
C ARG A 161 2.52 7.88 5.12
N TYR A 162 2.70 8.88 4.28
CA TYR A 162 2.36 8.81 2.86
C TYR A 162 3.62 8.97 2.01
N PHE A 163 3.69 8.22 0.92
CA PHE A 163 4.79 8.27 -0.02
C PHE A 163 4.26 8.18 -1.44
N VAL A 164 4.87 8.91 -2.35
CA VAL A 164 4.54 8.90 -3.78
C VAL A 164 5.76 8.49 -4.58
N PHE A 165 5.52 7.73 -5.65
CA PHE A 165 6.52 7.46 -6.65
C PHE A 165 6.58 8.62 -7.65
N ASP A 166 7.74 9.25 -7.77
CA ASP A 166 8.03 10.35 -8.70
C ASP A 166 9.16 10.02 -9.70
N GLY A 167 9.71 8.80 -9.63
CA GLY A 167 10.61 8.26 -10.64
C GLY A 167 9.92 8.05 -11.99
N LYS A 168 10.72 7.95 -13.05
CA LYS A 168 10.19 7.44 -14.34
C LYS A 168 9.97 5.94 -14.16
N SER A 169 8.76 5.45 -14.47
CA SER A 169 8.58 4.01 -14.77
C SER A 169 9.57 3.66 -15.88
N ALA A 170 10.27 2.52 -15.81
CA ALA A 170 11.14 2.16 -16.93
C ALA A 170 10.28 2.07 -18.21
N PRO A 171 10.80 2.54 -19.36
CA PRO A 171 10.06 2.59 -20.61
C PRO A 171 9.66 1.20 -21.13
#